data_AF-A0A7X9GC59-F1
#
_entry.id   AF-A0A7X9GC59-F1
#
_cell.length_a   1.000
_cell.length_b   1.000
_cell.length_c   1.000
_cell.angle_alpha   90.00
_cell.angle_beta   90.00
_cell.angle_gamma   90.00
#
_symmetry.space_group_name_H-M   'P 1'
#
loop_
_entity.id
_entity.type
_entity.pdbx_description
1 polymer ?
#
loop_
_entity_poly.entity_id
_entity_poly.type
_entity_poly.pdbx_seq_one_letter_code
_entity_poly.pdbx_strand_id
1 'polypeptide(L)'
;DGLHGDLKQNQRDNVMGKFRNGNIDILVATDVAARGLDVDEIDMVVNYDVPQDEEYYVHRIGRTARAGRAGRAVSFVSGREIYKLKDIQKFTKTKIERLDLPTLSEIKDQYADSILIKIREEIESEDLKKYSVMLDALLQEEQNSFDIAAALLKLYLKENKMMDNHQELDMVDTQKKFKTSSTTTRLHINIGKNKGFSPRHLLSAIFQETGLSKKLIGNIDVFDSFTFMEVQSDYADTVIEGLTGKKLKGQKVRVERASEKKKKRK
;
A
#
# COMPACT_ATOMS: atom_id res chain seq x y z
N ASP A 1 19.07 -10.98 6.30
CA ASP A 1 19.29 -12.31 6.89
C ASP A 1 18.20 -12.68 7.88
N GLY A 2 18.07 -13.96 8.20
CA GLY A 2 17.10 -14.47 9.17
C GLY A 2 17.74 -14.89 10.49
N LEU A 3 16.99 -14.75 11.58
CA LEU A 3 17.34 -15.22 12.91
C LEU A 3 16.32 -16.27 13.37
N HIS A 4 16.74 -17.53 13.42
CA HIS A 4 15.92 -18.66 13.88
C HIS A 4 16.67 -19.55 14.88
N GLY A 5 15.94 -20.43 15.56
CA GLY A 5 16.43 -21.19 16.71
C GLY A 5 17.52 -22.22 16.42
N ASP A 6 17.72 -22.59 15.15
CA ASP A 6 18.73 -23.59 14.77
C ASP A 6 20.12 -22.98 14.54
N LEU A 7 20.25 -21.65 14.64
CA LEU A 7 21.52 -20.96 14.52
C LEU A 7 22.38 -21.17 15.77
N LYS A 8 23.65 -21.51 15.57
CA LYS A 8 24.64 -21.51 16.66
C LYS A 8 24.83 -20.09 17.19
N GLN A 9 25.19 -19.96 18.47
CA GLN A 9 25.38 -18.66 19.11
C GLN A 9 26.35 -17.74 18.33
N ASN A 10 27.48 -18.26 17.84
CA ASN A 10 28.43 -17.48 17.03
C ASN A 10 27.83 -16.95 15.71
N GLN A 11 26.91 -17.71 15.09
CA GLN A 11 26.24 -17.27 13.86
C GLN A 11 25.21 -16.17 14.18
N ARG A 12 24.48 -16.32 15.29
CA ARG A 12 23.58 -15.30 15.82
C ARG A 12 24.34 -14.00 16.09
N ASP A 13 25.47 -14.06 16.79
CA ASP A 13 26.28 -12.88 17.10
C ASP A 13 26.78 -12.16 15.84
N ASN A 14 27.18 -12.92 14.80
CA ASN A 14 27.60 -12.35 13.51
C ASN A 14 26.44 -11.64 12.77
N VAL A 15 25.27 -12.28 12.67
CA VAL A 15 24.07 -11.67 12.07
C VAL A 15 23.68 -10.40 12.81
N MET A 16 23.74 -10.43 14.15
CA MET A 16 23.46 -9.27 14.98
C MET A 16 24.50 -8.16 14.85
N GLY A 17 25.77 -8.51 14.67
CA GLY A 17 26.83 -7.53 14.38
C GLY A 17 26.59 -6.82 13.05
N LYS A 18 26.26 -7.56 12.00
CA LYS A 18 25.92 -7.00 10.68
C LYS A 18 24.69 -6.08 10.73
N PHE A 19 23.67 -6.47 11.49
CA PHE A 19 22.46 -5.67 11.64
C PHE A 19 22.75 -4.35 12.38
N ARG A 20 23.48 -4.39 13.51
CA ARG A 20 23.85 -3.18 14.26
C ARG A 20 24.76 -2.24 13.49
N ASN A 21 25.62 -2.76 12.62
CA ASN A 21 26.52 -1.95 11.81
C ASN A 21 25.87 -1.40 10.53
N GLY A 22 24.58 -1.68 10.28
CA GLY A 22 23.88 -1.24 9.07
C GLY A 22 24.30 -1.99 7.79
N ASN A 23 25.03 -3.10 7.90
CA ASN A 23 25.32 -3.96 6.75
C ASN A 23 24.09 -4.75 6.28
N ILE A 24 23.06 -4.84 7.14
CA ILE A 24 21.77 -5.46 6.85
C ILE A 24 20.70 -4.50 7.35
N ASP A 25 19.82 -4.05 6.45
CA ASP A 25 18.72 -3.14 6.82
C ASP A 25 17.48 -3.88 7.35
N ILE A 26 17.35 -5.17 7.01
CA ILE A 26 16.17 -5.99 7.33
C ILE A 26 16.58 -7.30 7.99
N LEU A 27 16.09 -7.51 9.21
CA LEU A 27 16.24 -8.73 9.99
C LEU A 27 14.87 -9.41 10.18
N VAL A 28 14.78 -10.69 9.80
CA VAL A 28 13.57 -11.51 10.00
C VAL A 28 13.80 -12.43 11.19
N ALA A 29 12.95 -12.43 12.20
CA ALA A 29 13.14 -13.23 13.42
C ALA A 29 11.84 -13.86 13.94
N THR A 30 11.97 -15.02 14.60
CA THR A 30 10.88 -15.62 15.40
C THR A 30 10.92 -15.13 16.84
N ASP A 31 9.80 -15.24 17.58
CA ASP A 31 9.73 -14.77 18.99
C ASP A 31 10.81 -15.40 19.88
N VAL A 32 11.11 -16.68 19.67
CA VAL A 32 12.12 -17.41 20.45
C VAL A 32 13.51 -16.86 20.17
N ALA A 33 13.84 -16.66 18.89
CA ALA A 33 15.13 -16.13 18.48
C ALA A 33 15.28 -14.63 18.81
N ALA A 34 14.16 -13.91 18.96
CA ALA A 34 14.13 -12.47 19.25
C ALA A 34 14.23 -12.11 20.74
N ARG A 35 14.11 -13.09 21.65
CA ARG A 35 14.28 -12.85 23.09
C ARG A 35 15.73 -12.51 23.43
N GLY A 36 15.89 -11.50 24.28
CA GLY A 36 17.22 -10.98 24.65
C GLY A 36 17.95 -10.24 23.54
N LEU A 37 17.26 -9.90 22.44
CA LEU A 37 17.83 -9.04 21.41
C LEU A 37 18.02 -7.62 21.95
N ASP A 38 19.27 -7.30 22.26
CA ASP A 38 19.72 -5.95 22.55
C ASP A 38 20.11 -5.27 21.25
N VAL A 39 19.09 -4.73 20.58
CA VAL A 39 19.27 -3.91 19.38
C VAL A 39 18.65 -2.58 19.71
N ASP A 40 19.50 -1.63 20.02
CA ASP A 40 19.11 -0.23 19.94
C ASP A 40 18.90 0.10 18.46
N GLU A 41 18.01 1.05 18.16
CA GLU A 41 17.92 1.68 16.82
C GLU A 41 17.12 0.95 15.73
N ILE A 42 15.95 0.39 16.06
CA ILE A 42 15.01 -0.09 15.01
C ILE A 42 13.96 0.99 14.73
N ASP A 43 13.91 1.50 13.49
CA ASP A 43 12.91 2.48 13.04
C ASP A 43 11.51 1.87 12.91
N MET A 44 11.45 0.60 12.51
CA MET A 44 10.20 -0.07 12.18
C MET A 44 10.17 -1.54 12.59
N VAL A 45 9.08 -1.96 13.20
CA VAL A 45 8.75 -3.37 13.47
C VAL A 45 7.58 -3.79 12.58
N VAL A 46 7.74 -4.90 11.85
CA VAL A 46 6.68 -5.50 11.05
C VAL A 46 6.30 -6.86 11.63
N ASN A 47 5.10 -6.97 12.19
CA ASN A 47 4.50 -8.25 12.55
C ASN A 47 3.96 -8.90 11.27
N TYR A 48 4.75 -9.79 10.68
CA TYR A 48 4.33 -10.55 9.51
C TYR A 48 3.13 -11.46 9.83
N ASP A 49 3.21 -12.19 10.93
CA ASP A 49 2.10 -12.96 11.51
C ASP A 49 1.62 -12.31 12.82
N VAL A 50 0.30 -12.35 13.05
CA VAL A 50 -0.27 -11.85 14.31
C VAL A 50 0.25 -12.67 15.49
N PRO A 51 0.81 -12.05 16.53
CA PRO A 51 1.28 -12.76 17.73
C PRO A 51 0.19 -13.68 18.31
N GLN A 52 0.60 -14.81 18.88
CA GLN A 52 -0.34 -15.75 19.51
C GLN A 52 -0.92 -15.22 20.82
N ASP A 53 -0.20 -14.32 21.48
CA ASP A 53 -0.54 -13.70 22.77
C ASP A 53 -0.17 -12.21 22.72
N GLU A 54 -0.96 -11.40 23.41
CA GLU A 54 -0.77 -9.97 23.62
C GLU A 54 0.59 -9.58 24.21
N GLU A 55 1.20 -10.39 25.07
CA GLU A 55 2.53 -10.10 25.63
C GLU A 55 3.61 -10.14 24.55
N TYR A 56 3.52 -11.09 23.61
CA TYR A 56 4.43 -11.15 22.47
C TYR A 56 4.28 -9.91 21.59
N TYR A 57 3.06 -9.40 21.40
CA TYR A 57 2.86 -8.16 20.65
C TYR A 57 3.64 -7.00 21.29
N VAL A 58 3.50 -6.80 22.60
CA VAL A 58 4.21 -5.73 23.34
C VAL A 58 5.73 -5.92 23.25
N HIS A 59 6.24 -7.13 23.42
CA HIS A 59 7.67 -7.42 23.32
C HIS A 59 8.26 -7.21 21.92
N ARG A 60 7.48 -7.46 20.86
CA ARG A 60 7.86 -7.20 19.47
C ARG A 60 7.91 -5.72 19.18
N ILE A 61 6.83 -4.97 19.46
CA ILE A 61 6.80 -3.54 19.16
C ILE A 61 7.75 -2.73 20.06
N GLY A 62 8.05 -3.22 21.26
CA GLY A 62 9.06 -2.64 22.17
C GLY A 62 10.50 -2.73 21.66
N ARG A 63 10.73 -3.19 20.43
CA ARG A 63 12.03 -3.11 19.74
C ARG A 63 12.23 -1.78 19.02
N THR A 64 11.16 -1.07 18.69
CA THR A 64 11.22 0.31 18.17
C THR A 64 10.87 1.33 19.26
N ALA A 65 10.92 2.63 18.92
CA ALA A 65 10.58 3.74 19.81
C ALA A 65 11.31 3.75 21.17
N ARG A 66 12.60 3.39 21.16
CA ARG A 66 13.47 3.38 22.36
C ARG A 66 14.21 4.72 22.53
N ALA A 67 14.65 4.98 23.77
CA ALA A 67 15.42 6.17 24.13
C ALA A 67 14.76 7.51 23.71
N GLY A 68 13.43 7.58 23.81
CA GLY A 68 12.65 8.79 23.52
C GLY A 68 12.46 9.10 22.03
N ARG A 69 12.95 8.26 21.12
CA ARG A 69 12.71 8.41 19.68
C ARG A 69 11.34 7.87 19.27
N ALA A 70 10.78 8.44 18.21
CA ALA A 70 9.60 7.88 17.56
C ALA A 70 9.95 6.57 16.85
N GLY A 71 8.97 5.69 16.70
CA GLY A 71 9.11 4.41 16.03
C GLY A 71 7.78 3.93 15.47
N ARG A 72 7.82 3.04 14.48
CA ARG A 72 6.59 2.55 13.81
C ARG A 72 6.44 1.05 13.95
N ALA A 73 5.23 0.60 14.26
CA ALA A 73 4.87 -0.80 14.22
C ALA A 73 3.72 -1.03 13.23
N VAL A 74 3.88 -2.02 12.34
CA VAL A 74 2.84 -2.45 11.40
C VAL A 74 2.58 -3.93 11.60
N SER A 75 1.31 -4.33 11.55
CA SER A 75 0.92 -5.73 11.68
C SER A 75 0.05 -6.15 10.52
N PHE A 76 0.38 -7.26 9.88
CA PHE A 76 -0.49 -7.89 8.91
C PHE A 76 -1.49 -8.78 9.64
N VAL A 77 -2.76 -8.65 9.28
CA VAL A 77 -3.87 -9.36 9.94
C VAL A 77 -4.74 -9.98 8.86
N SER A 78 -4.87 -11.30 8.88
CA SER A 78 -5.79 -12.01 8.00
C SER A 78 -7.17 -12.15 8.63
N GLY A 79 -8.21 -12.42 7.83
CA GLY A 79 -9.59 -12.47 8.30
C GLY A 79 -9.86 -13.46 9.45
N ARG A 80 -9.07 -14.53 9.55
CA ARG A 80 -9.17 -15.50 10.66
C ARG A 80 -8.53 -15.01 11.95
N GLU A 81 -7.75 -13.93 11.94
CA GLU A 81 -6.97 -13.45 13.09
C GLU A 81 -7.51 -12.12 13.66
N ILE A 82 -8.63 -11.62 13.14
CA ILE A 82 -9.26 -10.37 13.59
C ILE A 82 -9.60 -10.41 15.09
N TYR A 83 -9.94 -11.58 15.64
CA TYR A 83 -10.22 -11.70 17.07
C TYR A 83 -8.96 -11.45 17.91
N LYS A 84 -7.79 -11.97 17.48
CA LYS A 84 -6.50 -11.73 18.15
C LYS A 84 -6.15 -10.25 18.16
N LEU A 85 -6.38 -9.57 17.03
CA LEU A 85 -6.21 -8.11 16.96
C LEU A 85 -7.08 -7.39 18.00
N LYS A 86 -8.36 -7.77 18.14
CA LYS A 86 -9.26 -7.17 19.14
C LYS A 86 -8.76 -7.38 20.56
N ASP A 87 -8.21 -8.55 20.87
CA ASP A 87 -7.71 -8.85 22.20
C ASP A 87 -6.42 -8.08 22.50
N ILE A 88 -5.50 -7.98 21.53
CA ILE A 88 -4.33 -7.09 21.59
C ILE A 88 -4.75 -5.64 21.86
N GLN A 89 -5.77 -5.13 21.15
CA GLN A 89 -6.24 -3.75 21.33
C GLN A 89 -6.86 -3.50 22.72
N LYS A 90 -7.58 -4.49 23.27
CA LYS A 90 -8.11 -4.41 24.63
C LYS A 90 -6.99 -4.42 25.66
N PHE A 91 -6.02 -5.33 25.52
CA PHE A 91 -4.90 -5.47 26.44
C PHE A 91 -4.03 -4.22 26.47
N THR A 92 -3.65 -3.73 25.29
CA THR A 92 -2.84 -2.50 25.12
C THR A 92 -3.64 -1.22 25.33
N LYS A 93 -4.96 -1.33 25.52
CA LYS A 93 -5.90 -0.21 25.66
C LYS A 93 -5.75 0.84 24.54
N THR A 94 -5.39 0.39 23.33
CA THR A 94 -5.05 1.26 22.21
C THR A 94 -5.80 0.82 20.96
N LYS A 95 -6.28 1.81 20.18
CA LYS A 95 -6.87 1.53 18.88
C LYS A 95 -5.75 1.41 17.83
N ILE A 96 -5.64 0.25 17.19
CA ILE A 96 -4.72 0.07 16.07
C ILE A 96 -5.44 0.54 14.81
N GLU A 97 -4.87 1.54 14.14
CA GLU A 97 -5.42 2.08 12.90
C GLU A 97 -5.18 1.13 11.74
N ARG A 98 -6.23 0.87 10.96
CA ARG A 98 -6.12 0.10 9.73
C ARG A 98 -5.52 0.98 8.65
N LEU A 99 -4.43 0.51 8.04
CA LEU A 99 -3.85 1.10 6.86
C LEU A 99 -4.28 0.32 5.62
N ASP A 100 -4.50 1.05 4.53
CA ASP A 100 -4.71 0.46 3.22
C ASP A 100 -3.36 0.09 2.58
N LEU A 101 -3.37 -0.94 1.74
CA LEU A 101 -2.19 -1.29 0.95
C LEU A 101 -1.97 -0.22 -0.12
N PRO A 102 -0.71 0.22 -0.32
CA PRO A 102 -0.40 1.14 -1.40
C PRO A 102 -0.70 0.48 -2.74
N THR A 103 -1.22 1.27 -3.67
CA THR A 103 -1.49 0.79 -5.03
C THR A 103 -0.20 0.65 -5.84
N LEU A 104 -0.22 -0.14 -6.91
CA LEU A 104 0.93 -0.21 -7.81
C LEU A 104 1.29 1.15 -8.42
N SER A 105 0.32 2.04 -8.64
CA SER A 105 0.60 3.41 -9.10
C SER A 105 1.32 4.21 -8.02
N GLU A 106 0.84 4.18 -6.78
CA GLU A 106 1.48 4.90 -5.68
C GLU A 106 2.90 4.40 -5.40
N ILE A 107 3.13 3.08 -5.48
CA ILE A 107 4.47 2.50 -5.38
C ILE A 107 5.37 3.00 -6.52
N LYS A 108 4.86 3.06 -7.76
CA LYS A 108 5.61 3.58 -8.91
C LYS A 108 5.96 5.05 -8.75
N ASP A 109 4.99 5.86 -8.34
CA ASP A 109 5.17 7.31 -8.18
C ASP A 109 6.20 7.58 -7.09
N GLN A 110 6.07 6.94 -5.92
CA GLN A 110 7.02 7.08 -4.82
C GLN A 110 8.43 6.59 -5.20
N TYR A 111 8.53 5.52 -5.98
CA TYR A 111 9.81 5.03 -6.46
C TYR A 111 10.44 5.99 -7.49
N ALA A 112 9.64 6.52 -8.42
CA ALA A 112 10.10 7.53 -9.37
C ALA A 112 10.63 8.77 -8.64
N ASP A 113 9.91 9.25 -7.62
CA ASP A 113 10.37 10.35 -6.77
C ASP A 113 11.71 10.04 -6.11
N SER A 114 11.89 8.83 -5.58
CA SER A 114 13.16 8.41 -4.95
C SER A 114 14.34 8.40 -5.93
N ILE A 115 14.10 8.01 -7.19
CA ILE A 115 15.13 8.04 -8.24
C ILE A 115 15.49 9.49 -8.57
N LEU A 116 14.49 10.35 -8.72
CA LEU A 116 14.73 11.76 -9.04
C LEU A 116 15.53 12.46 -7.94
N ILE A 117 15.30 12.11 -6.68
CA ILE A 117 16.12 12.60 -5.55
C ILE A 117 17.57 12.16 -5.71
N LYS A 118 17.82 10.86 -5.93
CA LYS A 118 19.19 10.33 -6.12
C LYS A 118 19.91 10.97 -7.30
N ILE A 119 19.20 11.18 -8.41
CA ILE A 119 19.76 11.86 -9.59
C ILE A 119 20.19 13.28 -9.24
N ARG A 120 19.39 14.02 -8.45
CA ARG A 120 19.75 15.38 -8.02
C ARG A 120 20.99 15.37 -7.12
N GLU A 121 21.04 14.48 -6.14
CA GLU A 121 22.20 14.33 -5.25
C GLU A 121 23.48 14.03 -6.04
N GLU A 122 23.40 13.14 -7.05
CA GLU A 122 24.55 12.81 -7.89
C GLU A 122 25.00 14.00 -8.76
N ILE A 123 24.04 14.79 -9.29
CA ILE A 123 24.34 16.02 -10.04
C ILE A 123 25.09 17.03 -9.15
N GLU A 124 24.69 17.15 -7.89
CA GLU A 124 25.34 18.04 -6.92
C GLU A 124 26.74 17.59 -6.50
N SER A 125 27.07 16.30 -6.67
CA SER A 125 28.38 15.73 -6.26
C SER A 125 29.57 16.04 -7.18
N GLU A 126 29.33 16.74 -8.30
CA GLU A 126 30.32 17.24 -9.29
C GLU A 126 31.26 16.22 -9.99
N ASP A 127 31.15 14.90 -9.75
CA ASP A 127 31.95 13.85 -10.43
C ASP A 127 31.31 13.32 -11.73
N LEU A 128 30.80 14.22 -12.58
CA LEU A 128 30.10 13.85 -13.83
C LEU A 128 30.99 13.90 -15.08
N LYS A 129 32.18 14.51 -15.00
CA LYS A 129 33.05 14.76 -16.17
C LYS A 129 33.45 13.50 -16.93
N LYS A 130 33.67 12.39 -16.22
CA LYS A 130 34.01 11.09 -16.85
C LYS A 130 32.84 10.53 -17.66
N TYR A 131 31.61 10.76 -17.21
CA TYR A 131 30.39 10.29 -17.88
C TYR A 131 29.97 11.21 -19.03
N SER A 132 30.21 12.52 -18.92
CA SER A 132 29.91 13.45 -20.01
C SER A 132 30.66 13.10 -21.30
N VAL A 133 31.94 12.72 -21.20
CA VAL A 133 32.74 12.26 -22.35
C VAL A 133 32.14 11.01 -23.01
N MET A 134 31.57 10.10 -22.22
CA MET A 134 30.90 8.91 -22.75
C MET A 134 29.59 9.25 -23.47
N LEU A 135 28.86 10.24 -22.95
CA LEU A 135 27.59 10.69 -23.54
C LEU A 135 27.78 11.54 -24.81
N ASP A 136 28.89 12.28 -24.91
CA ASP A 136 29.22 13.07 -26.11
C ASP A 136 29.30 12.21 -27.37
N ALA A 137 29.79 10.97 -27.25
CA ALA A 137 29.81 10.01 -28.36
C ALA A 137 28.40 9.65 -28.85
N LEU A 138 27.44 9.48 -27.94
CA LEU A 138 26.04 9.18 -28.27
C LEU A 138 25.31 10.41 -28.84
N LEU A 139 25.62 11.61 -28.34
CA LEU A 139 25.05 12.86 -28.85
C LEU A 139 25.51 13.18 -30.29
N GLN A 140 26.67 12.68 -30.71
CA GLN A 140 27.16 12.83 -32.07
C GLN A 140 26.37 11.99 -33.09
N GLU A 141 25.62 10.97 -32.67
CA GLU A 141 24.81 10.10 -33.54
C GLU A 141 23.39 10.66 -33.83
N GLU A 142 23.23 11.98 -33.85
CA GLU A 142 21.94 12.69 -34.05
C GLU A 142 20.86 12.40 -32.99
N GLN A 143 21.24 11.80 -31.86
CA GLN A 143 20.33 11.58 -30.73
C GLN A 143 20.24 12.85 -29.88
N ASN A 144 19.02 13.24 -29.49
CA ASN A 144 18.86 14.33 -28.54
C ASN A 144 19.09 13.83 -27.10
N SER A 145 19.49 14.75 -26.22
CA SER A 145 19.81 14.46 -24.82
C SER A 145 18.63 13.89 -24.02
N PHE A 146 17.39 14.20 -24.42
CA PHE A 146 16.18 13.71 -23.76
C PHE A 146 15.94 12.22 -24.04
N ASP A 147 16.09 11.78 -25.28
CA ASP A 147 15.91 10.39 -25.68
C ASP A 147 16.98 9.48 -25.05
N ILE A 148 18.23 9.97 -24.98
CA ILE A 148 19.32 9.29 -24.26
C ILE A 148 18.98 9.16 -22.77
N ALA A 149 18.53 10.24 -22.11
CA ALA A 149 18.14 10.20 -20.71
C ALA A 149 16.95 9.25 -20.46
N ALA A 150 15.95 9.26 -21.35
CA ALA A 150 14.80 8.36 -21.27
C ALA A 150 15.22 6.89 -21.44
N ALA A 151 16.15 6.59 -22.36
CA ALA A 151 16.68 5.25 -22.56
C ALA A 151 17.47 4.75 -21.33
N LEU A 152 18.34 5.59 -20.77
CA LEU A 152 19.10 5.28 -19.55
C LEU A 152 18.18 5.04 -18.36
N LEU A 153 17.18 5.90 -18.15
CA LEU A 153 16.18 5.71 -17.10
C LEU A 153 15.43 4.40 -17.28
N LYS A 154 15.01 4.09 -18.50
CA LYS A 154 14.34 2.81 -18.82
C LYS A 154 15.21 1.60 -18.51
N LEU A 155 16.50 1.64 -18.86
CA LEU A 155 17.46 0.57 -18.56
C LEU A 155 17.63 0.39 -17.04
N TYR A 156 17.85 1.48 -16.31
CA TYR A 156 17.97 1.47 -14.86
C TYR A 156 16.72 0.90 -14.17
N LEU A 157 15.52 1.30 -14.63
CA LEU A 157 14.26 0.79 -14.12
C LEU A 157 14.07 -0.72 -14.40
N LYS A 158 14.53 -1.19 -15.56
CA LYS A 158 14.43 -2.60 -15.97
C LYS A 158 15.39 -3.50 -15.19
N GLU A 159 16.64 -3.06 -15.01
CA GLU A 159 17.67 -3.84 -14.31
C GLU A 159 17.35 -4.01 -12.82
N ASN A 160 16.74 -3.00 -12.21
CA ASN A 160 16.29 -3.06 -10.81
C ASN A 160 15.03 -3.93 -10.60
N LYS A 161 14.55 -4.67 -11.63
CA LYS A 161 13.42 -5.62 -11.57
C LYS A 161 12.16 -5.08 -10.88
N MET A 162 11.92 -3.77 -10.99
CA MET A 162 10.94 -3.04 -10.19
C MET A 162 9.47 -3.45 -10.43
N MET A 163 9.22 -4.32 -11.41
CA MET A 163 7.88 -4.75 -11.83
C MET A 163 7.78 -6.25 -12.13
N ASP A 164 8.87 -7.01 -12.09
CA ASP A 164 8.78 -8.45 -12.35
C ASP A 164 8.11 -9.13 -11.14
N ASN A 165 6.96 -9.74 -11.38
CA ASN A 165 6.16 -10.53 -10.42
C ASN A 165 5.34 -9.76 -9.37
N HIS A 166 5.23 -8.42 -9.44
CA HIS A 166 4.28 -7.70 -8.59
C HIS A 166 2.87 -7.74 -9.17
N GLN A 167 2.02 -8.62 -8.63
CA GLN A 167 0.60 -8.65 -8.93
C GLN A 167 -0.12 -7.58 -8.13
N GLU A 168 -1.06 -6.91 -8.79
CA GLU A 168 -2.00 -6.06 -8.09
C GLU A 168 -2.90 -6.95 -7.23
N LEU A 169 -2.71 -6.92 -5.92
CA LEU A 169 -3.54 -7.71 -5.00
C LEU A 169 -4.96 -7.12 -5.00
N ASP A 170 -5.93 -7.90 -5.45
CA ASP A 170 -7.33 -7.65 -5.12
C ASP A 170 -7.46 -7.62 -3.60
N MET A 171 -8.11 -6.57 -3.07
CA MET A 171 -8.25 -6.36 -1.63
C MET A 171 -8.76 -7.65 -0.93
N VAL A 172 -8.08 -8.01 0.18
CA VAL A 172 -8.24 -9.27 0.91
C VAL A 172 -9.71 -9.61 1.22
N ASP A 173 -10.15 -10.76 0.71
CA ASP A 173 -11.51 -11.30 0.78
C ASP A 173 -11.90 -11.70 2.22
N THR A 174 -12.69 -10.89 2.92
CA THR A 174 -13.40 -11.33 4.12
C THR A 174 -14.72 -12.00 3.71
N GLN A 175 -14.68 -13.32 3.61
CA GLN A 175 -15.83 -14.14 3.25
C GLN A 175 -16.94 -14.10 4.31
N LYS A 176 -18.09 -13.51 3.95
CA LYS A 176 -19.41 -14.01 4.32
C LYS A 176 -20.29 -14.02 3.07
N LYS A 177 -20.75 -15.21 2.67
CA LYS A 177 -21.76 -15.38 1.61
C LYS A 177 -23.11 -14.93 2.18
N PHE A 178 -23.65 -13.81 1.71
CA PHE A 178 -25.09 -13.56 1.76
C PHE A 178 -25.69 -14.00 0.42
N LYS A 179 -26.62 -14.96 0.47
CA LYS A 179 -27.57 -15.16 -0.63
C LYS A 179 -28.51 -13.95 -0.62
N THR A 180 -28.86 -13.38 -1.79
CA THR A 180 -30.24 -13.27 -2.37
C THR A 180 -30.33 -12.11 -3.40
N SER A 181 -31.22 -12.31 -4.39
CA SER A 181 -31.81 -11.41 -5.43
C SER A 181 -30.90 -10.79 -6.52
N SER A 182 -31.27 -11.02 -7.78
CA SER A 182 -30.48 -10.79 -9.00
C SER A 182 -30.77 -9.45 -9.71
N THR A 183 -31.24 -8.43 -8.97
CA THR A 183 -31.53 -7.10 -9.54
C THR A 183 -30.55 -6.07 -9.01
N THR A 184 -29.84 -5.41 -9.92
CA THR A 184 -28.87 -4.36 -9.61
C THR A 184 -29.44 -2.98 -9.95
N THR A 185 -29.24 -2.01 -9.07
CA THR A 185 -29.55 -0.60 -9.30
C THR A 185 -28.27 0.14 -9.69
N ARG A 186 -28.31 0.92 -10.76
CA ARG A 186 -27.19 1.77 -11.19
C ARG A 186 -27.26 3.12 -10.49
N LEU A 187 -26.16 3.52 -9.87
CA LEU A 187 -25.96 4.79 -9.18
C LEU A 187 -25.00 5.68 -9.97
N HIS A 188 -25.23 6.98 -9.94
CA HIS A 188 -24.39 8.03 -10.49
C HIS A 188 -23.74 8.82 -9.34
N ILE A 189 -22.46 9.13 -9.51
CA ILE A 189 -21.65 9.84 -8.52
C ILE A 189 -20.90 10.96 -9.24
N ASN A 190 -20.98 12.18 -8.70
CA ASN A 190 -20.39 13.39 -9.29
C ASN A 190 -18.86 13.53 -9.11
N ILE A 191 -18.12 12.43 -9.23
CA ILE A 191 -16.65 12.44 -9.14
C ILE A 191 -16.03 11.48 -10.16
N GLY A 192 -14.93 11.88 -10.78
CA GLY A 192 -14.28 11.17 -11.88
C GLY A 192 -12.76 11.30 -11.89
N LYS A 193 -12.11 10.72 -12.91
CA LYS A 193 -10.64 10.56 -13.01
C LYS A 193 -9.87 11.87 -12.85
N ASN A 194 -10.41 12.99 -13.34
CA ASN A 194 -9.74 14.30 -13.30
C ASN A 194 -9.54 14.82 -11.86
N LYS A 195 -10.21 14.21 -10.88
CA LYS A 195 -10.03 14.48 -9.45
C LYS A 195 -9.19 13.42 -8.75
N GLY A 196 -8.41 12.64 -9.49
CA GLY A 196 -7.65 11.50 -8.98
C GLY A 196 -8.54 10.37 -8.45
N PHE A 197 -9.80 10.33 -8.89
CA PHE A 197 -10.76 9.34 -8.43
C PHE A 197 -10.60 8.03 -9.20
N SER A 198 -10.83 6.92 -8.50
CA SER A 198 -10.68 5.57 -9.02
C SER A 198 -11.72 4.67 -8.36
N PRO A 199 -12.03 3.49 -8.93
CA PRO A 199 -13.00 2.56 -8.34
C PRO A 199 -12.70 2.21 -6.88
N ARG A 200 -11.41 2.17 -6.50
CA ARG A 200 -10.99 1.86 -5.12
C ARG A 200 -11.44 2.90 -4.10
N HIS A 201 -11.34 4.18 -4.44
CA HIS A 201 -11.79 5.25 -3.55
C HIS A 201 -13.28 5.14 -3.26
N LEU A 202 -14.04 4.70 -4.26
CA LEU A 202 -15.47 4.48 -4.12
C LEU A 202 -15.79 3.26 -3.26
N LEU A 203 -15.13 2.13 -3.54
CA LEU A 203 -15.29 0.90 -2.76
C LEU A 203 -14.90 1.10 -1.29
N SER A 204 -13.81 1.83 -1.03
CA SER A 204 -13.35 2.19 0.30
C SER A 204 -14.38 3.04 1.05
N ALA A 205 -14.91 4.07 0.39
CA ALA A 205 -15.90 4.95 0.98
C ALA A 205 -17.19 4.21 1.34
N ILE A 206 -17.66 3.33 0.45
CA ILE A 206 -18.86 2.52 0.72
C ILE A 206 -18.60 1.61 1.90
N PHE A 207 -17.47 0.90 1.92
CA PHE A 207 -17.15 0.01 3.03
C PHE A 207 -17.05 0.77 4.36
N GLN A 208 -16.41 1.94 4.38
CA GLN A 208 -16.25 2.74 5.59
C GLN A 208 -17.57 3.31 6.13
N GLU A 209 -18.44 3.80 5.23
CA GLU A 209 -19.66 4.52 5.62
C GLU A 209 -20.86 3.60 5.80
N THR A 210 -20.89 2.46 5.11
CA THR A 210 -22.05 1.55 5.10
C THR A 210 -21.73 0.16 5.61
N GLY A 211 -20.45 -0.21 5.73
CA GLY A 211 -20.02 -1.57 6.05
C GLY A 211 -20.24 -2.59 4.92
N LEU A 212 -20.70 -2.15 3.74
CA LEU A 212 -21.04 -3.04 2.63
C LEU A 212 -19.79 -3.58 1.92
N SER A 213 -19.85 -4.86 1.58
CA SER A 213 -18.79 -5.59 0.88
C SER A 213 -18.82 -5.36 -0.64
N LYS A 214 -17.66 -5.43 -1.31
CA LYS A 214 -17.52 -5.43 -2.78
C LYS A 214 -18.43 -6.44 -3.47
N LYS A 215 -18.81 -7.55 -2.80
CA LYS A 215 -19.70 -8.58 -3.38
C LYS A 215 -21.10 -8.08 -3.71
N LEU A 216 -21.54 -6.98 -3.09
CA LEU A 216 -22.83 -6.34 -3.33
C LEU A 216 -22.75 -5.26 -4.42
N ILE A 217 -21.54 -5.00 -4.92
CA ILE A 217 -21.21 -3.96 -5.88
C ILE A 217 -20.83 -4.64 -7.21
N GLY A 218 -21.58 -4.30 -8.26
CA GLY A 218 -21.36 -4.73 -9.63
C GLY A 218 -20.35 -3.85 -10.37
N ASN A 219 -20.63 -3.57 -11.65
CA ASN A 219 -19.72 -2.82 -12.49
C ASN A 219 -19.53 -1.38 -11.99
N ILE A 220 -18.31 -0.87 -12.10
CA ILE A 220 -17.96 0.52 -11.81
C ILE A 220 -17.35 1.13 -13.07
N ASP A 221 -18.06 2.09 -13.67
CA ASP A 221 -17.59 2.84 -14.83
C ASP A 221 -17.11 4.23 -14.38
N VAL A 222 -15.81 4.47 -14.40
CA VAL A 222 -15.24 5.78 -14.02
C VAL A 222 -14.95 6.58 -15.29
N PHE A 223 -15.57 7.76 -15.38
CA PHE A 223 -15.35 8.76 -16.44
C PHE A 223 -14.52 9.93 -15.89
N ASP A 224 -14.18 10.88 -16.74
CA ASP A 224 -13.31 12.01 -16.38
C ASP A 224 -13.91 12.89 -15.28
N SER A 225 -15.22 13.12 -15.31
CA SER A 225 -15.94 14.01 -14.39
C SER A 225 -16.94 13.31 -13.46
N PHE A 226 -17.34 12.08 -13.74
CA PHE A 226 -18.33 11.34 -12.96
C PHE A 226 -18.06 9.83 -12.95
N THR A 227 -18.76 9.09 -12.10
CA THR A 227 -18.67 7.63 -11.98
C THR A 227 -20.06 7.02 -11.93
N PHE A 228 -20.22 5.84 -12.55
CA PHE A 228 -21.37 4.98 -12.34
C PHE A 228 -20.97 3.72 -11.58
N MET A 229 -21.87 3.23 -10.73
CA MET A 229 -21.73 1.97 -10.01
C MET A 229 -23.04 1.18 -10.07
N GLU A 230 -22.97 -0.14 -10.23
CA GLU A 230 -24.08 -1.04 -9.96
C GLU A 230 -24.02 -1.56 -8.51
N VAL A 231 -25.14 -1.56 -7.79
CA VAL A 231 -25.27 -2.13 -6.44
C VAL A 231 -26.48 -3.04 -6.43
N GLN A 232 -26.47 -4.12 -5.65
CA GLN A 232 -27.69 -4.88 -5.38
C GLN A 232 -28.81 -3.95 -4.89
N SER A 233 -30.00 -4.09 -5.47
CA SER A 233 -31.06 -3.08 -5.31
C SER A 233 -31.48 -2.87 -3.86
N ASP A 234 -31.42 -3.93 -3.05
CA ASP A 234 -31.74 -3.90 -1.62
C ASP A 234 -30.80 -2.98 -0.79
N TYR A 235 -29.64 -2.61 -1.35
CA TYR A 235 -28.63 -1.78 -0.69
C TYR A 235 -28.43 -0.41 -1.36
N ALA A 236 -29.19 -0.09 -2.41
CA ALA A 236 -29.01 1.14 -3.18
C ALA A 236 -29.23 2.40 -2.32
N ASP A 237 -30.30 2.42 -1.51
CA ASP A 237 -30.60 3.56 -0.63
C ASP A 237 -29.54 3.72 0.47
N THR A 238 -29.07 2.62 1.07
CA THR A 238 -27.99 2.63 2.05
C THR A 238 -26.71 3.26 1.50
N VAL A 239 -26.36 2.94 0.25
CA VAL A 239 -25.18 3.53 -0.42
C VAL A 239 -25.40 5.02 -0.72
N ILE A 240 -26.59 5.40 -1.19
CA ILE A 240 -26.92 6.80 -1.48
C ILE A 240 -26.81 7.65 -0.21
N GLU A 241 -27.43 7.21 0.88
CA GLU A 241 -27.44 7.92 2.17
C GLU A 241 -26.05 7.95 2.81
N GLY A 242 -25.31 6.84 2.78
CA GLY A 242 -23.99 6.74 3.41
C GLY A 242 -22.92 7.60 2.72
N LEU A 243 -23.01 7.76 1.39
CA LEU A 243 -22.01 8.50 0.63
C LEU A 243 -22.37 9.96 0.35
N THR A 244 -23.66 10.30 0.23
CA THR A 244 -24.04 11.65 -0.16
C THR A 244 -23.61 12.67 0.90
N GLY A 245 -22.88 13.68 0.45
CA GLY A 245 -22.34 14.74 1.30
C GLY A 245 -20.98 14.42 1.94
N LYS A 246 -20.44 13.20 1.75
CA LYS A 246 -19.09 12.83 2.21
C LYS A 246 -18.00 13.41 1.32
N LYS A 247 -16.77 13.47 1.84
CA LYS A 247 -15.61 13.95 1.07
C LYS A 247 -14.80 12.76 0.56
N LEU A 248 -14.74 12.57 -0.76
CA LEU A 248 -13.85 11.61 -1.41
C LEU A 248 -12.73 12.37 -2.12
N LYS A 249 -11.46 12.07 -1.80
CA LYS A 249 -10.30 12.84 -2.27
C LYS A 249 -10.47 14.36 -2.05
N GLY A 250 -11.00 14.74 -0.89
CA GLY A 250 -11.27 16.13 -0.53
C GLY A 250 -12.48 16.78 -1.22
N GLN A 251 -13.14 16.10 -2.17
CA GLN A 251 -14.29 16.61 -2.91
C GLN A 251 -15.60 16.09 -2.32
N LYS A 252 -16.59 16.98 -2.13
CA LYS A 252 -17.90 16.59 -1.63
C LYS A 252 -18.67 15.84 -2.72
N VAL A 253 -19.06 14.60 -2.43
CA VAL A 253 -19.76 13.75 -3.39
C VAL A 253 -21.26 13.77 -3.18
N ARG A 254 -21.99 13.56 -4.27
CA ARG A 254 -23.45 13.39 -4.33
C ARG A 254 -23.70 12.10 -5.11
N VAL A 255 -24.51 11.23 -4.52
CA VAL A 255 -24.85 9.92 -5.11
C VAL A 255 -26.34 9.90 -5.39
N GLU A 256 -26.71 9.47 -6.59
CA GLU A 256 -28.11 9.43 -7.03
C GLU A 256 -28.37 8.18 -7.86
N ARG A 257 -29.63 7.75 -7.96
CA ARG A 257 -30.00 6.71 -8.93
C ARG A 257 -29.77 7.24 -10.34
N ALA A 258 -29.08 6.49 -11.17
CA ALA A 258 -28.88 6.84 -12.57
C ALA A 258 -30.20 6.71 -13.32
N SER A 259 -30.55 7.69 -14.14
CA SER A 259 -31.69 7.57 -15.06
C SER A 259 -31.41 6.46 -16.08
N GLU A 260 -32.44 5.68 -16.45
CA GLU A 260 -32.30 4.64 -17.47
C GLU A 260 -31.76 5.25 -18.78
N LYS A 261 -30.78 4.57 -19.39
CA LYS A 261 -30.35 4.90 -20.75
C LYS A 261 -31.58 4.86 -21.66
N LYS A 262 -32.03 6.01 -22.17
CA LYS A 262 -32.83 6.04 -23.41
C LYS A 262 -31.98 5.33 -24.48
N LYS A 263 -32.33 4.09 -24.83
CA LYS A 263 -31.78 3.42 -26.01
C LYS A 263 -31.98 4.36 -27.19
N LYS A 264 -30.89 4.88 -27.78
CA LYS A 264 -30.96 5.48 -29.11
C LYS A 264 -31.57 4.41 -30.02
N ARG A 265 -32.79 4.66 -30.51
CA ARG A 265 -33.36 3.88 -31.62
C ARG A 265 -32.38 4.01 -32.79
N LYS A 266 -32.12 2.86 -33.43
CA LYS A 266 -31.34 2.76 -34.67
C LYS A 266 -31.86 3.74 -35.72
#